data_AF-A0A6I9VUY5-F1
#
_entry.id   AF-A0A6I9VUY5-F1
#
_cell.length_a   1.000
_cell.length_b   1.000
_cell.length_c   1.000
_cell.angle_alpha   90.00
_cell.angle_beta   90.00
_cell.angle_gamma   90.00
#
_symmetry.space_group_name_H-M   'P 1'
#
loop_
_entity.id
_entity.type
_entity.pdbx_description
1 polymer ?
#
loop_
_entity_poly.entity_id
_entity_poly.type
_entity_poly.pdbx_seq_one_letter_code
_entity_poly.pdbx_strand_id
1 'polypeptide(L)'
;MAKFAIVTIVLLASTASQSQRIIRETPTPSTDENAVAIRDILQKISSGDSNVKDDEKLVELIKGEIVRTAEEIKTPTGSIEAAAKKAQMLVSELTSAYTSAIYKSKSPEEGRENFARFQITVQAIVEFIKNGQFLA
;
A
#
# COMPACT_ATOMS: atom_id res chain seq x y z
N MET A 1 15.06 -19.37 -24.78
CA MET A 1 13.75 -18.82 -25.20
C MET A 1 13.15 -18.08 -24.01
N ALA A 2 13.25 -16.74 -23.97
CA ALA A 2 12.67 -15.93 -22.91
C ALA A 2 11.33 -15.34 -23.41
N LYS A 3 10.23 -15.71 -22.75
CA LYS A 3 8.90 -15.18 -23.04
C LYS A 3 8.73 -13.89 -22.23
N PHE A 4 8.79 -12.74 -22.90
CA PHE A 4 8.40 -11.47 -22.31
C PHE A 4 6.88 -11.33 -22.40
N ALA A 5 6.20 -11.37 -21.25
CA ALA A 5 4.79 -11.06 -21.17
C ALA A 5 4.62 -9.52 -21.22
N ILE A 6 4.11 -9.02 -22.35
CA ILE A 6 3.76 -7.63 -22.54
C ILE A 6 2.39 -7.42 -21.87
N VAL A 7 2.34 -6.59 -20.82
CA VAL A 7 1.09 -6.19 -20.19
C VAL A 7 0.59 -4.93 -20.88
N THR A 8 -0.51 -5.06 -21.61
CA THR A 8 -1.20 -3.95 -22.29
C THR A 8 -2.17 -3.28 -21.31
N ILE A 9 -1.93 -2.01 -20.99
CA ILE A 9 -2.87 -1.20 -20.18
C ILE A 9 -3.85 -0.53 -21.15
N VAL A 10 -5.13 -0.92 -21.06
CA VAL A 10 -6.23 -0.29 -21.81
C VAL A 10 -6.74 0.90 -21.00
N LEU A 11 -6.62 2.10 -21.56
CA LEU A 11 -7.16 3.34 -21.01
C LEU A 11 -8.63 3.48 -21.42
N LEU A 12 -9.56 3.12 -20.54
CA LEU A 12 -10.97 3.50 -20.71
C LEU A 12 -11.19 4.90 -20.12
N ALA A 13 -11.21 5.90 -21.00
CA ALA A 13 -11.83 7.18 -20.72
C ALA A 13 -13.36 6.98 -20.73
N SER A 14 -14.02 7.25 -19.61
CA SER A 14 -15.48 7.37 -19.55
C SER A 14 -15.83 8.54 -18.67
N THR A 15 -16.27 9.61 -19.32
CA THR A 15 -16.84 10.81 -18.73
C THR A 15 -18.20 10.47 -18.13
N ALA A 16 -18.38 10.68 -16.83
CA ALA A 16 -19.69 10.82 -16.22
C ALA A 16 -19.62 11.84 -15.08
N SER A 17 -20.13 13.03 -15.38
CA SER A 17 -20.48 14.06 -14.42
C SER A 17 -21.71 13.59 -13.63
N GLN A 18 -21.63 13.54 -12.30
CA GLN A 18 -22.80 13.61 -11.44
C GLN A 18 -22.43 14.12 -10.04
N SER A 19 -22.94 15.31 -9.74
CA SER A 19 -22.91 15.96 -8.43
C SER A 19 -23.53 15.05 -7.37
N GLN A 20 -22.83 14.79 -6.27
CA GLN A 20 -23.46 14.29 -5.05
C GLN A 20 -22.98 15.08 -3.82
N ARG A 21 -24.01 15.55 -3.11
CA ARG A 21 -24.04 16.32 -1.87
C ARG A 21 -23.03 15.83 -0.84
N ILE A 22 -22.39 16.83 -0.21
CA ILE A 22 -21.60 16.75 1.02
C ILE A 22 -22.42 16.04 2.10
N ILE A 23 -21.97 14.85 2.51
CA ILE A 23 -22.17 14.33 3.86
C ILE A 23 -20.83 14.56 4.55
N ARG A 24 -20.79 15.55 5.44
CA ARG A 24 -19.65 15.78 6.33
C ARG A 24 -19.66 14.67 7.36
N GLU A 25 -19.04 13.55 7.02
CA GLU A 25 -18.70 12.52 7.99
C GLU A 25 -17.70 13.12 8.97
N THR A 26 -18.03 13.04 10.26
CA THR A 26 -17.10 13.32 11.35
C THR A 26 -15.88 12.44 11.13
N PRO A 27 -14.65 12.97 10.99
CA PRO A 27 -13.48 12.13 10.85
C PRO A 27 -13.35 11.33 12.15
N THR A 28 -13.52 10.02 12.07
CA THR A 28 -13.16 9.12 13.16
C THR A 28 -11.68 9.40 13.47
N PRO A 29 -11.31 9.76 14.72
CA PRO A 29 -9.97 10.23 15.05
C PRO A 29 -8.85 9.26 14.65
N SER A 30 -9.16 7.96 14.52
CA SER A 30 -8.25 6.90 14.07
C SER A 30 -7.83 6.97 12.59
N THR A 31 -8.56 7.71 11.75
CA THR A 31 -8.31 7.78 10.29
C THR A 31 -6.98 8.44 9.97
N ASP A 32 -6.68 9.51 10.70
CA ASP A 32 -5.45 10.28 10.48
C ASP A 32 -4.25 9.61 11.16
N GLU A 33 -4.47 8.94 12.30
CA GLU A 33 -3.39 8.30 13.05
C GLU A 33 -2.70 7.17 12.28
N ASN A 34 -3.45 6.26 11.63
CA ASN A 34 -2.86 5.19 10.82
C ASN A 34 -2.18 5.76 9.56
N ALA A 35 -2.79 6.74 8.90
CA ALA A 35 -2.21 7.38 7.73
C ALA A 35 -0.91 8.13 8.07
N VAL A 36 -0.87 8.82 9.21
CA VAL A 36 0.33 9.47 9.74
C VAL A 36 1.39 8.42 10.09
N ALA A 37 1.03 7.35 10.81
CA ALA A 37 1.97 6.30 11.18
C ALA A 37 2.59 5.58 9.97
N ILE A 38 1.78 5.31 8.93
CA ILE A 38 2.26 4.77 7.65
C ILE A 38 3.27 5.73 7.02
N ARG A 39 2.92 7.02 6.89
CA ARG A 39 3.81 8.04 6.31
C ARG A 39 5.12 8.15 7.09
N ASP A 40 5.06 8.16 8.42
CA ASP A 40 6.24 8.25 9.29
C ASP A 40 7.19 7.07 9.08
N ILE A 41 6.64 5.84 9.02
CA ILE A 41 7.45 4.64 8.77
C ILE A 41 8.04 4.67 7.36
N LEU A 42 7.26 5.02 6.34
CA LEU A 42 7.75 5.16 4.97
C LEU A 42 8.87 6.19 4.86
N GLN A 43 8.78 7.29 5.62
CA GLN A 43 9.82 8.30 5.68
C GLN A 43 11.10 7.76 6.34
N LYS A 44 10.99 6.99 7.43
CA LYS A 44 12.13 6.29 8.04
C LYS A 44 12.78 5.28 7.10
N ILE A 45 11.98 4.53 6.33
CA ILE A 45 12.49 3.62 5.31
C ILE A 45 13.28 4.42 4.28
N SER A 46 12.69 5.49 3.74
CA SER A 46 13.32 6.34 2.71
C SER A 46 14.60 7.06 3.19
N SER A 47 14.76 7.29 4.51
CA SER A 47 16.00 7.83 5.09
C SER A 47 17.05 6.76 5.39
N GLY A 48 16.69 5.47 5.38
CA GLY A 48 17.55 4.36 5.76
C GLY A 48 17.62 4.11 7.27
N ASP A 49 16.78 4.77 8.06
CA ASP A 49 16.77 4.67 9.53
C ASP A 49 15.77 3.62 10.06
N SER A 50 15.05 2.93 9.16
CA SER A 50 14.07 1.91 9.55
C SER A 50 14.72 0.56 9.87
N ASN A 51 14.03 -0.23 10.68
CA ASN A 51 14.40 -1.61 10.98
C ASN A 51 13.24 -2.59 10.74
N VAL A 52 13.49 -3.89 10.92
CA VAL A 52 12.52 -4.96 10.70
C VAL A 52 11.20 -4.78 11.46
N LYS A 53 11.24 -4.22 12.69
CA LYS A 53 10.01 -3.98 13.46
C LYS A 53 9.16 -2.86 12.86
N ASP A 54 9.80 -1.86 12.23
CA ASP A 54 9.07 -0.84 11.49
C ASP A 54 8.35 -1.47 10.28
N ASP A 55 8.96 -2.46 9.61
CA ASP A 55 8.35 -3.18 8.49
C ASP A 55 7.16 -4.02 8.92
N GLU A 56 7.31 -4.78 10.00
CA GLU A 56 6.22 -5.58 10.60
C GLU A 56 5.03 -4.69 10.96
N LYS A 57 5.28 -3.57 11.65
CA LYS A 57 4.26 -2.59 12.00
C LYS A 57 3.62 -1.96 10.76
N LEU A 58 4.41 -1.67 9.72
CA LEU A 58 3.89 -1.13 8.47
C LEU A 58 2.93 -2.10 7.79
N VAL A 59 3.26 -3.40 7.77
CA VAL A 59 2.38 -4.44 7.24
C VAL A 59 1.04 -4.47 8.00
N GLU A 60 1.06 -4.42 9.32
CA GLU A 60 -0.17 -4.39 10.13
C GLU A 60 -1.05 -3.17 9.83
N LEU A 61 -0.43 -1.98 9.77
CA LEU A 61 -1.13 -0.74 9.46
C LEU A 61 -1.74 -0.76 8.06
N ILE A 62 -0.98 -1.24 7.06
CA ILE A 62 -1.47 -1.37 5.68
C ILE A 62 -2.65 -2.35 5.61
N LYS A 63 -2.57 -3.50 6.29
CA LYS A 63 -3.68 -4.46 6.36
C LYS A 63 -4.93 -3.81 6.96
N GLY A 64 -4.80 -3.14 8.11
CA GLY A 64 -5.92 -2.46 8.76
C GLY A 64 -6.55 -1.39 7.85
N GLU A 65 -5.72 -0.64 7.14
CA GLU A 65 -6.18 0.39 6.21
C GLU A 65 -6.92 -0.18 4.98
N ILE A 66 -6.48 -1.33 4.47
CA ILE A 66 -7.16 -2.05 3.39
C ILE A 66 -8.52 -2.59 3.85
N VAL A 67 -8.59 -3.23 5.03
CA VAL A 67 -9.86 -3.74 5.61
C VAL A 67 -10.85 -2.60 5.79
N ARG A 68 -10.40 -1.51 6.44
CA ARG A 68 -11.24 -0.33 6.66
C ARG A 68 -11.79 0.24 5.35
N THR A 69 -10.93 0.37 4.33
CA THR A 69 -11.35 0.89 3.02
C THR A 69 -12.39 -0.04 2.36
N ALA A 70 -12.29 -1.35 2.56
CA ALA A 70 -13.28 -2.30 2.08
C ALA A 70 -14.63 -2.11 2.81
N GLU A 71 -14.60 -2.01 4.15
CA GLU A 71 -15.79 -1.90 5.01
C GLU A 71 -16.58 -0.60 4.80
N GLU A 72 -15.92 0.49 4.39
CA GLU A 72 -16.58 1.76 4.08
C GLU A 72 -17.52 1.66 2.86
N ILE A 73 -17.33 0.66 1.99
CA ILE A 73 -18.13 0.48 0.78
C ILE A 73 -19.23 -0.58 1.01
N LYS A 74 -20.49 -0.20 0.77
CA LYS A 74 -21.66 -1.05 1.08
C LYS A 74 -21.94 -2.16 0.06
N THR A 75 -21.15 -2.26 -1.00
CA THR A 75 -21.32 -3.29 -2.05
C THR A 75 -20.11 -4.21 -2.10
N PRO A 76 -20.29 -5.54 -2.26
CA PRO A 76 -19.16 -6.47 -2.31
C PRO A 76 -18.14 -6.13 -3.41
N THR A 77 -18.61 -5.85 -4.63
CA THR A 77 -17.74 -5.48 -5.75
C THR A 77 -16.98 -4.17 -5.48
N GLY A 78 -17.67 -3.15 -4.98
CA GLY A 78 -17.06 -1.86 -4.68
C GLY A 78 -16.03 -1.94 -3.54
N SER A 79 -16.28 -2.80 -2.55
CA SER A 79 -15.35 -3.06 -1.43
C SER A 79 -14.04 -3.65 -1.94
N ILE A 80 -14.11 -4.65 -2.82
CA ILE A 80 -12.94 -5.29 -3.42
C ILE A 80 -12.16 -4.29 -4.27
N GLU A 81 -12.84 -3.51 -5.12
CA GLU A 81 -12.20 -2.50 -5.96
C GLU A 81 -11.50 -1.41 -5.14
N ALA A 82 -12.16 -0.91 -4.10
CA ALA A 82 -11.60 0.10 -3.21
C ALA A 82 -10.38 -0.42 -2.43
N ALA A 83 -10.49 -1.63 -1.87
CA ALA A 83 -9.40 -2.31 -1.18
C ALA A 83 -8.19 -2.53 -2.10
N ALA A 84 -8.43 -3.03 -3.32
CA ALA A 84 -7.37 -3.26 -4.30
C ALA A 84 -6.68 -1.96 -4.72
N LYS A 85 -7.45 -0.88 -4.95
CA LYS A 85 -6.90 0.43 -5.30
C LYS A 85 -6.06 1.01 -4.16
N LYS A 86 -6.54 0.89 -2.92
CA LYS A 86 -5.80 1.35 -1.73
C LYS A 86 -4.51 0.56 -1.53
N ALA A 87 -4.57 -0.76 -1.66
CA ALA A 87 -3.40 -1.62 -1.62
C ALA A 87 -2.36 -1.22 -2.68
N GLN A 88 -2.78 -1.00 -3.93
CA GLN A 88 -1.89 -0.59 -5.01
C GLN A 88 -1.19 0.74 -4.69
N MET A 89 -1.92 1.72 -4.15
CA MET A 89 -1.37 3.00 -3.72
C MET A 89 -0.29 2.80 -2.64
N LEU A 90 -0.60 2.06 -1.57
CA LEU A 90 0.31 1.82 -0.45
C LEU A 90 1.57 1.03 -0.89
N VAL A 91 1.41 0.02 -1.75
CA VAL A 91 2.55 -0.72 -2.32
C VAL A 91 3.42 0.17 -3.20
N SER A 92 2.83 1.12 -3.94
CA SER A 92 3.59 2.10 -4.73
C SER A 92 4.42 3.02 -3.84
N GLU A 93 3.85 3.52 -2.74
CA GLU A 93 4.56 4.35 -1.77
C GLU A 93 5.70 3.58 -1.08
N LEU A 94 5.43 2.34 -0.66
CA LEU A 94 6.42 1.41 -0.13
C LEU A 94 7.58 1.18 -1.09
N THR A 95 7.27 0.94 -2.37
CA THR A 95 8.27 0.73 -3.42
C THR A 95 9.15 1.97 -3.58
N SER A 96 8.55 3.16 -3.57
CA SER A 96 9.27 4.43 -3.63
C SER A 96 10.23 4.60 -2.43
N ALA A 97 9.74 4.35 -1.22
CA ALA A 97 10.53 4.46 0.01
C ALA A 97 11.75 3.52 -0.01
N TYR A 98 11.53 2.24 -0.34
CA TYR A 98 12.62 1.27 -0.42
C TYR A 98 13.58 1.53 -1.57
N THR A 99 13.09 1.99 -2.72
CA THR A 99 13.95 2.39 -3.84
C THR A 99 14.89 3.52 -3.40
N SER A 100 14.36 4.53 -2.70
CA SER A 100 15.17 5.61 -2.11
C SER A 100 16.22 5.07 -1.12
N ALA A 101 15.84 4.16 -0.22
CA ALA A 101 16.76 3.53 0.73
C ALA A 101 17.90 2.76 0.04
N ILE A 102 17.57 1.97 -0.98
CA ILE A 102 18.54 1.18 -1.77
C ILE A 102 19.51 2.12 -2.50
N TYR A 103 19.03 3.18 -3.13
CA TYR A 103 19.91 4.14 -3.83
C TYR A 103 20.80 4.95 -2.89
N LYS A 104 20.37 5.18 -1.64
CA LYS A 104 21.14 5.89 -0.62
C LYS A 104 22.07 4.99 0.21
N SER A 105 21.98 3.67 0.03
CA SER A 105 22.78 2.70 0.77
C SER A 105 24.27 2.96 0.56
N LYS A 106 25.05 2.90 1.65
CA LYS A 106 26.49 3.22 1.64
C LYS A 106 27.35 2.03 1.23
N SER A 107 26.78 0.83 1.23
CA SER A 107 27.43 -0.41 0.82
C SER A 107 26.49 -1.31 0.00
N PRO A 108 27.03 -2.22 -0.81
CA PRO A 108 26.25 -3.26 -1.47
C PRO A 108 25.49 -4.15 -0.49
N GLU A 109 26.04 -4.41 0.70
CA GLU A 109 25.44 -5.24 1.74
C GLU A 109 24.17 -4.57 2.28
N GLU A 110 24.23 -3.28 2.59
CA GLU A 110 23.08 -2.49 3.03
C GLU A 110 22.00 -2.42 1.94
N GLY A 111 22.40 -2.24 0.68
CA GLY A 111 21.46 -2.25 -0.45
C GLY A 111 20.76 -3.61 -0.63
N ARG A 112 21.48 -4.72 -0.46
CA ARG A 112 20.90 -6.08 -0.50
C ARG A 112 19.95 -6.33 0.67
N GLU A 113 20.30 -5.87 1.86
CA GLU A 113 19.43 -5.97 3.03
C GLU A 113 18.12 -5.21 2.82
N ASN A 114 18.20 -3.94 2.38
CA ASN A 114 17.02 -3.14 2.06
C ASN A 114 16.16 -3.78 0.96
N PHE A 115 16.79 -4.37 -0.06
CA PHE A 115 16.06 -5.10 -1.10
C PHE A 115 15.36 -6.36 -0.56
N ALA A 116 16.00 -7.14 0.31
CA ALA A 116 15.39 -8.32 0.92
C ALA A 116 14.20 -7.93 1.81
N ARG A 117 14.36 -6.88 2.62
CA ARG A 117 13.28 -6.33 3.46
C ARG A 117 12.10 -5.84 2.62
N PHE A 118 12.36 -5.15 1.52
CA PHE A 118 11.32 -4.76 0.54
C PHE A 118 10.55 -5.98 0.03
N GLN A 119 11.25 -7.04 -0.41
CA GLN A 119 10.61 -8.25 -0.94
C GLN A 119 9.71 -8.93 0.09
N ILE A 120 10.19 -9.10 1.32
CA ILE A 120 9.43 -9.70 2.42
C ILE A 120 8.18 -8.87 2.73
N THR A 121 8.35 -7.54 2.84
CA THR A 121 7.25 -6.63 3.17
C THR A 121 6.16 -6.64 2.10
N VAL A 122 6.54 -6.54 0.82
CA VAL A 122 5.58 -6.60 -0.31
C VAL A 122 4.90 -7.96 -0.35
N GLN A 123 5.63 -9.05 -0.17
CA GLN A 123 5.05 -10.39 -0.17
C GLN A 123 3.98 -10.54 0.90
N ALA A 124 4.23 -10.06 2.12
CA ALA A 124 3.26 -10.12 3.22
C ALA A 124 1.97 -9.33 2.91
N ILE A 125 2.07 -8.18 2.23
CA ILE A 125 0.91 -7.40 1.79
C ILE A 125 0.15 -8.12 0.66
N VAL A 126 0.86 -8.65 -0.33
CA VAL A 126 0.26 -9.36 -1.48
C VAL A 126 -0.44 -10.63 -1.02
N GLU A 127 0.16 -11.41 -0.13
CA GLU A 127 -0.45 -12.62 0.42
C GLU A 127 -1.76 -12.29 1.16
N PHE A 128 -1.78 -11.22 1.95
CA PHE A 128 -2.99 -10.76 2.60
C PHE A 128 -4.11 -10.40 1.61
N ILE A 129 -3.78 -9.64 0.56
CA ILE A 129 -4.76 -9.24 -0.46
C ILE A 129 -5.29 -10.47 -1.21
N LYS A 130 -4.40 -11.41 -1.58
CA LYS A 130 -4.77 -12.64 -2.29
C LYS A 130 -5.70 -13.52 -1.48
N ASN A 131 -5.55 -13.54 -0.15
CA ASN A 131 -6.40 -14.34 0.73
C ASN A 131 -7.80 -13.75 0.91
N GLY A 132 -8.05 -12.51 0.45
CA GLY A 132 -9.38 -11.90 0.48
C GLY A 132 -9.93 -11.66 1.89
N GLN A 133 -9.07 -11.66 2.92
CA GLN A 133 -9.45 -11.60 4.35
C GLN A 133 -10.09 -10.28 4.80
N PHE A 134 -10.34 -9.35 3.89
CA PHE A 134 -11.02 -8.07 4.14
C PHE A 134 -12.53 -8.12 3.89
N LEU A 135 -13.09 -9.29 3.56
CA LEU A 135 -14.53 -9.56 3.46
C LEU A 135 -14.90 -10.64 4.50
N ALA A 136 -15.10 -10.23 5.75
CA ALA A 136 -15.64 -11.10 6.79
C ALA A 136 -17.18 -11.09 6.78
#